data_AF-A0A7Y0WNH8-F1
#
_entry.id   AF-A0A7Y0WNH8-F1
#
_cell.length_a   1.000
_cell.length_b   1.000
_cell.length_c   1.000
_cell.angle_alpha   90.00
_cell.angle_beta   90.00
_cell.angle_gamma   90.00
#
_symmetry.space_group_name_H-M   'P 1'
#
loop_
_entity.id
_entity.type
_entity.pdbx_description
1 polymer ?
#
loop_
_entity_poly.entity_id
_entity_poly.type
_entity_poly.pdbx_seq_one_letter_code
_entity_poly.pdbx_strand_id
1 'polypeptide(L)'
;MAQQLLDNFQSFKDPSNPSYITPQGLKDKAQMPLTGYSSKDQDTRLAREILKRPDLLKALDRDGRTGALDAQLTRQNIYDVIRSDNPLKFKDDAQLAKDMLNNFNQLKGNFWNKDIKFADLDAKAQRPLTGDPYRDQLTQLAREVNNRSNLRQQMDNTASPDYDGRISRQALKKLSR
;
A
#
# COMPACT_ATOMS: atom_id res chain seq x y z
N MET A 1 -5.79 -13.60 -8.65
CA MET A 1 -6.06 -12.32 -9.34
C MET A 1 -4.78 -11.56 -9.66
N ALA A 2 -4.01 -11.05 -8.68
CA ALA A 2 -2.78 -10.29 -8.99
C ALA A 2 -1.77 -11.08 -9.85
N GLN A 3 -1.55 -12.37 -9.52
CA GLN A 3 -0.72 -13.25 -10.36
C GLN A 3 -1.25 -13.36 -11.80
N GLN A 4 -2.56 -13.60 -11.98
CA GLN A 4 -3.16 -13.66 -13.31
C GLN A 4 -3.05 -12.34 -14.08
N LEU A 5 -3.12 -11.19 -13.38
CA LEU A 5 -2.90 -9.88 -13.99
C LEU A 5 -1.44 -9.72 -14.47
N LEU A 6 -0.48 -10.23 -13.71
CA LEU A 6 0.93 -10.23 -14.09
C LEU A 6 1.20 -11.14 -15.29
N ASP A 7 0.64 -12.35 -15.28
CA ASP A 7 0.78 -13.34 -16.35
C ASP A 7 0.18 -12.79 -17.66
N ASN A 8 -1.00 -12.16 -17.57
CA ASN A 8 -1.72 -11.59 -18.71
C ASN A 8 -1.39 -10.12 -18.97
N PHE A 9 -0.36 -9.54 -18.34
CA PHE A 9 -0.09 -8.10 -18.40
C PHE A 9 -0.09 -7.52 -19.82
N GLN A 10 0.40 -8.28 -20.80
CA GLN A 10 0.43 -7.86 -22.21
C GLN A 10 -0.95 -7.56 -22.80
N SER A 11 -2.02 -8.21 -22.30
CA SER A 11 -3.38 -8.00 -22.78
C SER A 11 -4.09 -6.82 -22.11
N PHE A 12 -3.47 -6.22 -21.09
CA PHE A 12 -4.00 -5.10 -20.30
C PHE A 12 -3.20 -3.80 -20.44
N LYS A 13 -1.95 -3.88 -20.93
CA LYS A 13 -1.06 -2.73 -21.03
C LYS A 13 -1.67 -1.61 -21.87
N ASP A 14 -1.29 -0.38 -21.55
CA ASP A 14 -1.67 0.78 -22.34
C ASP A 14 -1.07 0.68 -23.76
N PRO A 15 -1.88 0.85 -24.83
CA PRO A 15 -1.39 0.77 -26.20
C PRO A 15 -0.37 1.86 -26.57
N SER A 16 -0.49 3.04 -25.95
CA SER A 16 0.39 4.18 -26.17
C SER A 16 1.67 4.08 -25.33
N ASN A 17 1.62 3.42 -24.17
CA ASN A 17 2.79 3.10 -23.36
C ASN A 17 2.71 1.68 -22.77
N PRO A 18 3.38 0.69 -23.37
CA PRO A 18 3.27 -0.72 -22.97
C PRO A 18 3.91 -1.06 -21.61
N SER A 19 4.43 -0.08 -20.87
CA SER A 19 5.13 -0.25 -19.60
C SER A 19 4.21 -0.44 -18.38
N TYR A 20 2.95 -0.03 -18.48
CA TYR A 20 1.97 -0.08 -17.40
C TYR A 20 0.56 -0.40 -17.91
N ILE A 21 -0.30 -0.78 -16.97
CA ILE A 21 -1.75 -0.87 -17.15
C ILE A 21 -2.37 0.39 -16.52
N THR A 22 -3.34 1.01 -17.18
CA THR A 22 -4.08 2.14 -16.59
C THR A 22 -5.38 1.68 -15.94
N PRO A 23 -5.88 2.39 -14.90
CA PRO A 23 -7.22 2.16 -14.37
C PRO A 23 -8.31 2.26 -15.43
N GLN A 24 -8.13 3.13 -16.45
CA GLN A 24 -9.06 3.23 -17.56
C GLN A 24 -9.02 1.99 -18.46
N GLY A 25 -7.83 1.49 -18.82
CA GLY A 25 -7.69 0.27 -19.60
C GLY A 25 -8.32 -0.95 -18.91
N LEU A 26 -8.23 -1.04 -17.56
CA LEU A 26 -8.96 -2.03 -16.78
C LEU A 26 -10.49 -1.87 -16.89
N LYS A 27 -11.01 -0.65 -16.81
CA LYS A 27 -12.45 -0.37 -16.99
C LYS A 27 -12.93 -0.75 -18.38
N ASP A 28 -12.19 -0.38 -19.41
CA ASP A 28 -12.52 -0.69 -20.81
C ASP A 28 -12.57 -2.21 -21.02
N LYS A 29 -11.58 -2.94 -20.51
CA LYS A 29 -11.53 -4.40 -20.57
C LYS A 29 -12.69 -5.07 -19.83
N ALA A 30 -13.09 -4.51 -18.68
CA ALA A 30 -14.23 -5.00 -17.89
C ALA A 30 -15.58 -4.78 -18.58
N GLN A 31 -15.70 -3.74 -19.41
CA GLN A 31 -16.91 -3.41 -20.16
C GLN A 31 -17.09 -4.26 -21.44
N MET A 32 -16.04 -4.92 -21.91
CA MET A 32 -16.14 -5.80 -23.08
C MET A 32 -17.20 -6.90 -22.87
N PRO A 33 -18.01 -7.23 -23.90
CA PRO A 33 -18.90 -8.38 -23.85
C PRO A 33 -18.09 -9.68 -23.81
N LEU A 34 -18.68 -10.73 -23.24
CA LEU A 34 -18.12 -12.07 -23.38
C LEU A 34 -18.33 -12.54 -24.81
N THR A 35 -17.27 -13.07 -25.40
CA THR A 35 -17.17 -13.38 -26.83
C THR A 35 -17.20 -14.87 -27.12
N GLY A 36 -17.17 -15.71 -26.07
CA GLY A 36 -17.01 -17.16 -26.19
C GLY A 36 -15.54 -17.59 -26.35
N TYR A 37 -14.62 -16.66 -26.60
CA TYR A 37 -13.19 -16.94 -26.62
C TYR A 37 -12.64 -16.96 -25.20
N SER A 38 -12.28 -18.15 -24.70
CA SER A 38 -11.90 -18.39 -23.29
C SER A 38 -10.90 -17.38 -22.73
N SER A 39 -9.81 -17.08 -23.45
CA SER A 39 -8.77 -16.16 -22.97
C SER A 39 -9.27 -14.70 -22.86
N LYS A 40 -10.02 -14.20 -23.84
CA LYS A 40 -10.59 -12.84 -23.80
C LYS A 40 -11.62 -12.71 -22.68
N ASP A 41 -12.47 -13.72 -22.54
CA ASP A 41 -13.50 -13.77 -21.51
C ASP A 41 -12.89 -13.87 -20.10
N GLN A 42 -11.77 -14.58 -19.94
CA GLN A 42 -11.01 -14.62 -18.70
C GLN A 42 -10.45 -13.25 -18.33
N ASP A 43 -9.85 -12.53 -19.28
CA ASP A 43 -9.34 -11.18 -19.01
C ASP A 43 -10.47 -10.20 -18.62
N THR A 44 -11.60 -10.24 -19.31
CA THR A 44 -12.77 -9.41 -18.97
C THR A 44 -13.29 -9.72 -17.58
N ARG A 45 -13.37 -11.01 -17.21
CA ARG A 45 -13.77 -11.42 -15.84
C ARG A 45 -12.75 -10.96 -14.80
N LEU A 46 -11.45 -11.10 -15.08
CA LEU A 46 -10.38 -10.65 -14.19
C LEU A 46 -10.45 -9.13 -13.95
N ALA A 47 -10.64 -8.35 -15.02
CA ALA A 47 -10.82 -6.89 -14.93
C ALA A 47 -11.99 -6.51 -14.01
N ARG A 48 -13.15 -7.17 -14.19
CA ARG A 48 -14.34 -6.97 -13.35
C ARG A 48 -14.06 -7.28 -11.89
N GLU A 49 -13.37 -8.37 -11.59
CA GLU A 49 -13.06 -8.77 -10.21
C GLU A 49 -12.05 -7.83 -9.52
N ILE A 50 -11.07 -7.30 -10.26
CA ILE A 50 -10.15 -6.27 -9.74
C ILE A 50 -10.91 -4.99 -9.42
N LEU A 51 -11.80 -4.53 -10.31
CA LEU A 51 -12.55 -3.28 -10.11
C LEU A 51 -13.55 -3.34 -8.95
N LYS A 52 -14.03 -4.55 -8.58
CA LYS A 52 -14.83 -4.76 -7.37
C LYS A 52 -14.03 -4.62 -6.06
N ARG A 53 -12.70 -4.49 -6.14
CA ARG A 53 -11.78 -4.50 -5.00
C ARG A 53 -10.93 -3.22 -5.02
N PRO A 54 -11.48 -2.08 -4.58
CA PRO A 54 -10.79 -0.80 -4.64
C PRO A 54 -9.46 -0.78 -3.87
N ASP A 55 -9.39 -1.48 -2.73
CA ASP A 55 -8.16 -1.59 -1.93
C ASP A 55 -7.06 -2.38 -2.65
N LEU A 56 -7.44 -3.43 -3.40
CA LEU A 56 -6.51 -4.15 -4.27
C LEU A 56 -6.04 -3.25 -5.40
N LEU A 57 -6.95 -2.49 -6.04
CA LEU A 57 -6.58 -1.59 -7.12
C LEU A 57 -5.58 -0.52 -6.66
N LYS A 58 -5.83 0.11 -5.49
CA LYS A 58 -4.88 1.05 -4.88
C LYS A 58 -3.53 0.40 -4.56
N ALA A 59 -3.53 -0.85 -4.08
CA ALA A 59 -2.28 -1.56 -3.80
C ALA A 59 -1.49 -1.86 -5.09
N LEU A 60 -2.19 -2.22 -6.17
CA LEU A 60 -1.57 -2.49 -7.48
C LEU A 60 -1.04 -1.22 -8.17
N ASP A 61 -1.57 -0.04 -7.81
CA ASP A 61 -1.16 1.28 -8.30
C ASP A 61 -0.04 1.91 -7.44
N ARG A 62 0.28 1.29 -6.31
CA ARG A 62 1.17 1.89 -5.32
C ARG A 62 2.64 1.71 -5.72
N ASP A 63 3.37 2.81 -5.83
CA ASP A 63 4.82 2.78 -6.01
C ASP A 63 5.50 2.13 -4.80
N GLY A 64 6.30 1.09 -5.05
CA GLY A 64 6.92 0.27 -3.98
C GLY A 64 8.01 0.99 -3.17
N ARG A 65 8.48 2.17 -3.63
CA ARG A 65 9.51 2.96 -2.93
C ARG A 65 8.92 4.10 -2.12
N THR A 66 7.90 4.76 -2.68
CA THR A 66 7.34 6.00 -2.14
C THR A 66 5.97 5.80 -1.51
N GLY A 67 5.24 4.79 -1.94
CA GLY A 67 3.85 4.59 -1.59
C GLY A 67 2.87 5.50 -2.37
N ALA A 68 3.34 6.28 -3.35
CA ALA A 68 2.50 7.15 -4.17
C ALA A 68 1.54 6.34 -5.05
N LEU A 69 0.42 6.98 -5.43
CA LEU A 69 -0.52 6.48 -6.44
C LEU A 69 -0.39 7.37 -7.68
N ASP A 70 -0.09 6.78 -8.83
CA ASP A 70 0.19 7.51 -10.08
C ASP A 70 -0.67 7.05 -11.26
N ALA A 71 -1.66 6.18 -11.00
CA ALA A 71 -2.52 5.55 -12.00
C ALA A 71 -1.75 4.69 -13.03
N GLN A 72 -0.57 4.18 -12.67
CA GLN A 72 0.26 3.31 -13.49
C GLN A 72 0.53 1.98 -12.77
N LEU A 73 -0.26 0.96 -13.11
CA LEU A 73 -0.04 -0.39 -12.61
C LEU A 73 1.10 -1.04 -13.41
N THR A 74 2.34 -0.83 -12.97
CA THR A 74 3.52 -1.45 -13.60
C THR A 74 3.64 -2.93 -13.21
N ARG A 75 4.45 -3.68 -13.96
CA ARG A 75 4.81 -5.06 -13.58
C ARG A 75 5.41 -5.13 -12.18
N GLN A 76 6.21 -4.13 -11.81
CA GLN A 76 6.86 -4.07 -10.51
C GLN A 76 5.83 -3.88 -9.39
N ASN A 77 4.86 -2.98 -9.54
CA ASN A 77 3.81 -2.80 -8.53
C ASN A 77 3.02 -4.09 -8.30
N ILE A 78 2.62 -4.76 -9.40
CA ILE A 78 1.89 -6.03 -9.32
C ILE A 78 2.74 -7.10 -8.63
N TYR A 79 4.02 -7.19 -8.97
CA TYR A 79 4.96 -8.11 -8.36
C TYR A 79 5.17 -7.84 -6.86
N ASP A 80 5.27 -6.58 -6.45
CA ASP A 80 5.42 -6.18 -5.05
C ASP A 80 4.18 -6.57 -4.24
N VAL A 81 2.98 -6.40 -4.80
CA VAL A 81 1.74 -6.87 -4.17
C VAL A 81 1.71 -8.39 -4.02
N ILE A 82 2.19 -9.14 -5.02
CA ILE A 82 2.24 -10.62 -4.96
C ILE A 82 3.25 -11.08 -3.90
N ARG A 83 4.44 -10.47 -3.85
CA ARG A 83 5.51 -10.89 -2.93
C ARG A 83 5.33 -10.43 -1.50
N SER A 84 4.67 -9.30 -1.27
CA SER A 84 4.51 -8.76 0.08
C SER A 84 3.68 -9.72 0.93
N ASP A 85 4.26 -10.18 2.04
CA ASP A 85 3.59 -10.97 3.08
C ASP A 85 2.87 -10.07 4.10
N ASN A 86 3.05 -8.75 4.00
CA ASN A 86 2.44 -7.79 4.91
C ASN A 86 0.93 -7.68 4.65
N PRO A 87 0.06 -8.02 5.61
CA PRO A 87 -1.39 -7.92 5.43
C PRO A 87 -1.88 -6.48 5.26
N LEU A 88 -1.07 -5.48 5.65
CA LEU A 88 -1.42 -4.07 5.60
C LEU A 88 -1.18 -3.42 4.22
N LYS A 89 -0.62 -4.15 3.25
CA LYS A 89 -0.36 -3.66 1.87
C LYS A 89 -1.60 -3.11 1.16
N PHE A 90 -2.80 -3.56 1.56
CA PHE A 90 -4.07 -3.10 1.00
C PHE A 90 -4.63 -1.85 1.69
N LYS A 91 -4.09 -1.46 2.83
CA LYS A 91 -4.56 -0.27 3.54
C LYS A 91 -4.12 0.99 2.81
N ASP A 92 -4.96 2.03 2.82
CA ASP A 92 -4.52 3.35 2.40
C ASP A 92 -3.79 4.10 3.53
N ASP A 93 -3.25 5.26 3.19
CA ASP A 93 -2.37 6.02 4.07
C ASP A 93 -3.10 6.57 5.30
N ALA A 94 -4.38 6.95 5.13
CA ALA A 94 -5.22 7.39 6.23
C ALA A 94 -5.52 6.24 7.21
N GLN A 95 -5.79 5.03 6.68
CA GLN A 95 -5.94 3.84 7.51
C GLN A 95 -4.66 3.48 8.26
N LEU A 96 -3.48 3.60 7.63
CA LEU A 96 -2.20 3.39 8.32
C LEU A 96 -1.93 4.45 9.39
N ALA A 97 -2.22 5.73 9.11
CA ALA A 97 -2.12 6.79 10.10
C ALA A 97 -3.04 6.55 11.29
N LYS A 98 -4.26 6.04 11.04
CA LYS A 98 -5.21 5.64 12.09
C LYS A 98 -4.67 4.48 12.93
N ASP A 99 -4.08 3.45 12.31
CA ASP A 99 -3.48 2.32 13.03
C ASP A 99 -2.27 2.76 13.87
N MET A 100 -1.42 3.65 13.33
CA MET A 100 -0.32 4.27 14.06
C MET A 100 -0.84 5.09 15.25
N LEU A 101 -1.94 5.82 15.09
CA LEU A 101 -2.57 6.58 16.18
C LEU A 101 -3.11 5.67 17.28
N ASN A 102 -3.77 4.57 16.90
CA ASN A 102 -4.33 3.59 17.83
C ASN A 102 -3.22 2.89 18.64
N ASN A 103 -2.05 2.67 18.03
CA ASN A 103 -0.90 1.99 18.65
C ASN A 103 0.18 2.98 19.14
N PHE A 104 -0.13 4.27 19.20
CA PHE A 104 0.86 5.33 19.41
C PHE A 104 1.73 5.11 20.65
N ASN A 105 1.12 4.71 21.76
CA ASN A 105 1.81 4.55 23.04
C ASN A 105 2.83 3.40 23.01
N GLN A 106 2.59 2.37 22.21
CA GLN A 106 3.48 1.22 22.10
C GLN A 106 4.51 1.40 20.99
N LEU A 107 4.18 2.21 19.99
CA LEU A 107 5.10 2.63 18.94
C LEU A 107 6.16 3.63 19.45
N LYS A 108 5.80 4.57 20.34
CA LYS A 108 6.75 5.55 20.91
C LYS A 108 7.74 4.95 21.92
N GLY A 109 7.59 3.68 22.28
CA GLY A 109 8.45 3.00 23.24
C GLY A 109 8.22 3.50 24.67
N ASN A 110 9.18 4.26 25.22
CA ASN A 110 9.14 4.69 26.61
C ASN A 110 7.91 5.58 26.90
N PHE A 111 7.33 5.43 28.09
CA PHE A 111 6.17 6.21 28.51
C PHE A 111 6.44 7.72 28.51
N TRP A 112 7.68 8.14 28.78
CA TRP A 112 8.10 9.54 28.77
C TRP A 112 8.26 10.17 27.38
N ASN A 113 8.36 9.36 26.32
CA ASN A 113 8.46 9.89 24.96
C ASN A 113 7.13 10.55 24.56
N LYS A 114 7.19 11.75 24.01
CA LYS A 114 6.00 12.48 23.54
C LYS A 114 5.57 12.05 22.13
N ASP A 115 6.54 11.64 21.31
CA ASP A 115 6.38 11.34 19.89
C ASP A 115 6.95 9.96 19.54
N ILE A 116 6.52 9.39 18.42
CA ILE A 116 7.16 8.19 17.84
C ILE A 116 8.39 8.67 17.08
N LYS A 117 9.57 8.18 17.44
CA LYS A 117 10.80 8.48 16.70
C LYS A 117 10.94 7.55 15.51
N PHE A 118 11.44 8.04 14.39
CA PHE A 118 11.79 7.21 13.23
C PHE A 118 12.73 6.07 13.61
N ALA A 119 13.75 6.32 14.44
CA ALA A 119 14.65 5.27 14.92
C ALA A 119 13.91 4.13 15.66
N ASP A 120 12.90 4.45 16.48
CA ASP A 120 12.10 3.45 17.20
C ASP A 120 11.20 2.66 16.23
N LEU A 121 10.68 3.33 15.20
CA LEU A 121 9.87 2.71 14.15
C LEU A 121 10.71 1.76 13.28
N ASP A 122 11.90 2.21 12.87
CA ASP A 122 12.87 1.42 12.10
C ASP A 122 13.30 0.17 12.86
N ALA A 123 13.62 0.32 14.15
CA ALA A 123 13.96 -0.79 15.02
C ALA A 123 12.82 -1.80 15.17
N LYS A 124 11.55 -1.37 15.11
CA LYS A 124 10.39 -2.28 15.13
C LYS A 124 10.18 -2.99 13.81
N ALA A 125 10.38 -2.29 12.70
CA ALA A 125 10.24 -2.86 11.36
C ALA A 125 11.23 -4.01 11.11
N GLN A 126 12.43 -3.92 11.70
CA GLN A 126 13.49 -4.92 11.59
C GLN A 126 13.28 -6.18 12.46
N ARG A 127 12.30 -6.17 13.38
CA ARG A 127 12.07 -7.33 14.25
C ARG A 127 11.58 -8.53 13.43
N PRO A 128 12.00 -9.76 13.76
CA PRO A 128 11.39 -10.95 13.19
C PRO A 128 9.94 -11.08 13.66
N LEU A 129 9.10 -11.72 12.85
CA LEU A 129 7.78 -12.16 13.30
C LEU A 129 7.97 -13.35 14.23
N THR A 130 7.26 -13.33 15.36
CA THR A 130 7.45 -14.29 16.45
C THR A 130 6.23 -15.20 16.66
N GLY A 131 5.14 -14.93 15.96
CA GLY A 131 3.84 -15.57 16.16
C GLY A 131 3.00 -14.90 17.27
N ASP A 132 3.56 -13.94 18.02
CA ASP A 132 2.80 -13.11 18.95
C ASP A 132 1.97 -12.08 18.15
N PRO A 133 0.62 -12.18 18.15
CA PRO A 133 -0.20 -11.36 17.25
C PRO A 133 -0.04 -9.86 17.49
N TYR A 134 0.17 -9.47 18.76
CA TYR A 134 0.27 -8.06 19.14
C TYR A 134 1.60 -7.45 18.69
N ARG A 135 2.71 -8.14 18.96
CA ARG A 135 4.05 -7.71 18.57
C ARG A 135 4.20 -7.74 17.05
N ASP A 136 3.72 -8.80 16.42
CA ASP A 136 3.80 -8.97 14.97
C ASP A 136 2.96 -7.90 14.26
N GLN A 137 1.79 -7.53 14.79
CA GLN A 137 1.01 -6.40 14.26
C GLN A 137 1.79 -5.08 14.31
N LEU A 138 2.48 -4.76 15.40
CA LEU A 138 3.29 -3.54 15.49
C LEU A 138 4.48 -3.56 14.52
N THR A 139 5.09 -4.73 14.33
CA THR A 139 6.17 -4.91 13.37
C THR A 139 5.68 -4.76 11.93
N GLN A 140 4.56 -5.37 11.56
CA GLN A 140 3.96 -5.24 10.23
C GLN A 140 3.52 -3.79 9.94
N LEU A 141 2.97 -3.10 10.94
CA LEU A 141 2.63 -1.68 10.83
C LEU A 141 3.87 -0.81 10.59
N ALA A 142 4.94 -1.03 11.34
CA ALA A 142 6.20 -0.32 11.17
C ALA A 142 6.83 -0.58 9.79
N ARG A 143 6.82 -1.84 9.33
CA ARG A 143 7.31 -2.22 7.99
C ARG A 143 6.53 -1.51 6.89
N GLU A 144 5.21 -1.50 6.97
CA GLU A 144 4.38 -0.88 5.94
C GLU A 144 4.60 0.64 5.87
N VAL A 145 4.65 1.31 7.02
CA VAL A 145 4.92 2.76 7.06
C VAL A 145 6.33 3.07 6.52
N ASN A 146 7.32 2.24 6.83
CA ASN A 146 8.68 2.41 6.31
C ASN A 146 8.79 2.20 4.79
N ASN A 147 7.94 1.33 4.21
CA ASN A 147 7.87 1.13 2.77
C ASN A 147 7.11 2.25 2.03
N ARG A 148 6.52 3.20 2.75
CA ARG A 148 5.76 4.33 2.18
C ARG A 148 6.42 5.66 2.56
N SER A 149 7.54 5.96 1.91
CA SER A 149 8.36 7.13 2.27
C SER A 149 7.58 8.45 2.23
N ASN A 150 6.64 8.62 1.29
CA ASN A 150 5.79 9.82 1.21
C ASN A 150 4.88 9.94 2.45
N LEU A 151 4.24 8.85 2.87
CA LEU A 151 3.43 8.83 4.09
C LEU A 151 4.29 9.12 5.32
N ARG A 152 5.44 8.47 5.43
CA ARG A 152 6.37 8.65 6.54
C ARG A 152 6.83 10.12 6.64
N GLN A 153 7.12 10.76 5.52
CA GLN A 153 7.44 12.19 5.45
C GLN A 153 6.24 13.08 5.85
N GLN A 154 5.03 12.76 5.39
CA GLN A 154 3.83 13.49 5.80
C GLN A 154 3.61 13.39 7.32
N MET A 155 3.86 12.22 7.92
CA MET A 155 3.73 12.01 9.37
C MET A 155 4.74 12.84 10.18
N ASP A 156 5.91 13.14 9.61
CA ASP A 156 6.96 13.98 10.20
C ASP A 156 6.58 15.47 10.13
N ASN A 157 6.25 15.93 8.92
CA ASN A 157 6.06 17.35 8.63
C ASN A 157 4.68 17.89 9.04
N THR A 158 3.73 17.00 9.36
CA THR A 158 2.39 17.43 9.76
C THR A 158 2.35 17.79 11.24
N ALA A 159 2.16 19.07 11.55
CA ALA A 159 1.97 19.54 12.94
C ALA A 159 3.17 19.26 13.88
N SER A 160 4.37 19.11 13.30
CA SER A 160 5.68 19.12 13.97
C SER A 160 6.61 20.05 13.17
N PRO A 161 7.77 20.48 13.70
CA PRO A 161 8.84 21.02 12.86
C PRO A 161 9.22 20.03 11.75
N ASP A 162 9.37 20.52 10.53
CA ASP A 162 9.70 19.66 9.38
C ASP A 162 11.03 18.93 9.60
N TYR A 163 11.07 17.65 9.21
CA TYR A 163 12.27 16.79 9.24
C TYR A 163 12.91 16.60 10.61
N ASP A 164 12.14 16.67 11.70
CA ASP A 164 12.65 16.40 13.05
C ASP A 164 12.78 14.89 13.36
N GLY A 165 12.30 14.04 12.44
CA GLY A 165 12.34 12.58 12.53
C GLY A 165 11.35 12.02 13.56
N ARG A 166 10.26 12.75 13.82
CA ARG A 166 9.29 12.44 14.87
C ARG A 166 7.86 12.56 14.35
N ILE A 167 7.09 11.52 14.65
CA ILE A 167 5.67 11.47 14.34
C ILE A 167 4.89 11.87 15.59
N SER A 168 4.30 13.07 15.56
CA SER A 168 3.46 13.54 16.65
C SER A 168 2.08 12.89 16.63
N ARG A 169 1.43 12.80 17.80
CA ARG A 169 0.05 12.31 17.89
C ARG A 169 -0.91 13.18 17.07
N GLN A 170 -0.63 14.48 16.98
CA GLN A 170 -1.45 15.44 16.24
C GLN A 170 -1.30 15.25 14.72
N ALA A 171 -0.09 14.91 14.24
CA ALA A 171 0.15 14.52 12.85
C ALA A 171 -0.80 13.39 12.43
N LEU A 172 -0.77 12.30 13.20
CA LEU A 172 -1.57 11.10 12.91
C LEU A 172 -3.08 11.39 12.96
N LYS A 173 -3.55 12.22 13.90
CA LYS A 173 -4.96 12.65 13.96
C LYS A 173 -5.41 13.45 12.75
N LYS A 174 -4.51 14.20 12.10
CA LYS A 174 -4.83 14.96 10.88
C LYS A 174 -4.84 14.05 9.67
N LEU A 175 -3.86 13.15 9.57
CA LEU A 175 -3.71 12.22 8.45
C LEU A 175 -4.71 11.06 8.46
N SER A 176 -5.30 10.74 9.62
CA SER A 176 -6.27 9.65 9.76
C SER A 176 -7.71 10.03 9.38
N ARG A 177 -7.91 11.19 8.76
CA ARG A 177 -9.24 11.76 8.45
C ARG A 177 -9.65 11.48 7.02
#